data_AF-A0A2C6JUR8-F1
#
_entry.id   AF-A0A2C6JUR8-F1
#
_cell.length_a   1.000
_cell.length_b   1.000
_cell.length_c   1.000
_cell.angle_alpha   90.00
_cell.angle_beta   90.00
_cell.angle_gamma   90.00
#
_symmetry.space_group_name_H-M   'P 1'
#
loop_
_entity.id
_entity.type
_entity.pdbx_description
1 polymer ?
#
loop_
_entity_poly.entity_id
_entity_poly.type
_entity_poly.pdbx_seq_one_letter_code
_entity_poly.pdbx_strand_id
1 'polypeptide(L)'
;LGPPSGKDCIVFVDDVSLPLPEKKSGAQPAIELLRQIQEFKGFYDRRKLHWEGLERTVLCLAAPPPSSGRRSLPSRFTRHSYSLCLFDPDEISIQRLFMTILQGFFDSQ
;
A
#
# COMPACT_ATOMS: atom_id res chain seq x y z
N LEU A 1 -16.20 10.74 -6.26
CA LEU A 1 -15.17 11.07 -5.24
C LEU A 1 -13.81 11.18 -5.91
N GLY A 2 -12.99 12.17 -5.53
CA GLY A 2 -11.68 12.34 -6.14
C GLY A 2 -10.93 13.55 -5.60
N PRO A 3 -9.65 13.71 -5.99
CA PRO A 3 -8.85 14.89 -5.65
C PRO A 3 -9.41 16.17 -6.31
N PRO A 4 -8.96 17.36 -5.86
CA PRO A 4 -9.24 18.61 -6.56
C PRO A 4 -8.85 18.56 -8.05
N SER A 5 -9.51 19.38 -8.87
CA SER A 5 -9.30 19.39 -10.32
C SER A 5 -7.82 19.49 -10.70
N GLY A 6 -7.39 18.64 -11.64
CA GLY A 6 -6.02 18.58 -12.14
C GLY A 6 -5.02 17.86 -11.24
N LYS A 7 -5.43 17.28 -10.10
CA LYS A 7 -4.54 16.53 -9.20
C LYS A 7 -4.82 15.03 -9.21
N ASP A 8 -3.85 14.24 -8.76
CA ASP A 8 -4.01 12.82 -8.47
C ASP A 8 -3.94 12.58 -6.97
N CYS A 9 -4.71 11.62 -6.47
CA CYS A 9 -4.68 11.19 -5.08
C CYS A 9 -3.92 9.87 -4.98
N ILE A 10 -2.95 9.79 -4.08
CA ILE A 10 -2.29 8.54 -3.73
C ILE A 10 -2.83 8.09 -2.37
N VAL A 11 -3.42 6.89 -2.35
CA VAL A 11 -3.77 6.21 -1.11
C VAL A 11 -2.66 5.21 -0.82
N PHE A 12 -1.83 5.54 0.17
CA PHE A 12 -0.76 4.67 0.63
C PHE A 12 -1.23 3.76 1.76
N VAL A 13 -1.00 2.45 1.61
CA VAL A 13 -1.29 1.42 2.62
C VAL A 13 0.04 0.84 3.10
N ASP A 14 0.42 1.16 4.33
CA ASP A 14 1.73 0.82 4.90
C ASP A 14 1.93 -0.69 5.15
N ASP A 15 0.87 -1.41 5.58
CA ASP A 15 0.90 -2.88 5.72
C ASP A 15 -0.43 -3.47 5.22
N VAL A 16 -0.46 -3.84 3.94
CA VAL A 16 -1.63 -4.45 3.31
C VAL A 16 -1.86 -5.91 3.76
N SER A 17 -0.88 -6.54 4.41
CA SER A 17 -0.96 -7.91 4.91
C SER A 17 -1.60 -8.04 6.30
N LEU A 18 -1.75 -6.92 7.01
CA LEU A 18 -2.20 -6.88 8.40
C LEU A 18 -3.63 -7.42 8.64
N PRO A 19 -4.67 -7.10 7.84
CA PRO A 19 -6.05 -7.46 8.17
C PRO A 19 -6.26 -8.97 8.28
N LEU A 20 -6.79 -9.48 9.40
CA LEU A 20 -6.99 -10.93 9.62
C LEU A 20 -8.08 -11.52 8.71
N PRO A 21 -7.93 -12.77 8.24
CA PRO A 21 -8.98 -13.45 7.52
C PRO A 21 -10.13 -13.80 8.47
N GLU A 22 -11.35 -13.75 7.96
CA GLU A 22 -12.51 -14.26 8.66
C GLU A 22 -12.38 -15.78 8.89
N LYS A 23 -12.78 -16.25 10.09
CA LYS A 23 -12.64 -17.66 10.48
C LYS A 23 -13.39 -18.64 9.56
N LYS A 24 -14.53 -18.23 8.98
CA LYS A 24 -15.40 -19.11 8.19
C LYS A 24 -15.07 -19.12 6.70
N SER A 25 -14.80 -17.95 6.13
CA SER A 25 -14.63 -17.76 4.68
C SER A 25 -13.15 -17.68 4.27
N GLY A 26 -12.25 -17.37 5.20
CA GLY A 26 -10.87 -17.01 4.90
C GLY A 26 -10.72 -15.65 4.21
N ALA A 27 -11.83 -14.93 3.97
CA ALA A 27 -11.82 -13.66 3.28
C ALA A 27 -11.24 -12.55 4.17
N GLN A 28 -10.61 -11.56 3.54
CA GLN A 28 -10.10 -10.36 4.19
C GLN A 28 -10.88 -9.16 3.61
N PRO A 29 -12.01 -8.74 4.22
CA PRO A 29 -12.90 -7.74 3.63
C PRO A 29 -12.22 -6.42 3.25
N ALA A 30 -11.23 -5.99 4.04
CA ALA A 30 -10.44 -4.80 3.73
C ALA A 30 -9.66 -4.95 2.41
N ILE A 31 -9.05 -6.11 2.15
CA ILE A 31 -8.32 -6.39 0.90
C ILE A 31 -9.30 -6.49 -0.27
N GLU A 32 -10.47 -7.10 -0.07
CA GLU A 32 -11.49 -7.18 -1.13
C GLU A 32 -12.04 -5.82 -1.51
N LEU A 33 -12.17 -4.89 -0.55
CA LEU A 33 -12.55 -3.51 -0.85
C LEU A 33 -11.47 -2.80 -1.68
N LEU A 34 -10.20 -2.96 -1.33
CA LEU A 34 -9.10 -2.40 -2.13
C LEU A 34 -9.07 -2.97 -3.55
N ARG A 35 -9.30 -4.29 -3.69
CA ARG A 35 -9.44 -4.96 -4.98
C ARG A 35 -10.62 -4.39 -5.78
N GLN A 36 -11.76 -4.19 -5.13
CA GLN A 36 -12.95 -3.59 -5.74
C GLN A 36 -12.67 -2.17 -6.26
N ILE A 37 -11.94 -1.36 -5.49
CA ILE A 37 -11.53 -0.01 -5.91
C ILE A 37 -10.63 -0.08 -7.14
N GLN A 38 -9.68 -1.02 -7.19
CA GLN A 38 -8.78 -1.18 -8.35
C GLN A 38 -9.52 -1.60 -9.61
N GLU A 39 -10.45 -2.55 -9.48
CA GLU A 39 -11.16 -3.16 -10.61
C GLU A 39 -12.33 -2.31 -11.11
N PHE A 40 -13.17 -1.82 -10.21
CA PHE A 40 -14.43 -1.14 -10.56
C PHE A 40 -14.36 0.37 -10.43
N LYS A 41 -13.24 0.92 -9.95
CA LYS A 41 -13.04 2.38 -9.78
C LYS A 41 -14.11 3.01 -8.89
N GLY A 42 -14.44 2.36 -7.77
CA GLY A 42 -15.45 2.83 -6.85
C GLY A 42 -15.92 1.75 -5.87
N PHE A 43 -16.97 2.07 -5.12
CA PHE A 43 -17.63 1.14 -4.20
C PHE A 43 -19.10 1.49 -4.01
N TYR A 44 -19.89 0.55 -3.49
CA TYR A 44 -21.30 0.80 -3.20
C TYR A 44 -21.47 1.40 -1.79
N ASP A 45 -22.03 2.61 -1.70
CA ASP A 45 -22.38 3.25 -0.44
C ASP A 45 -23.67 2.63 0.11
N ARG A 46 -23.54 1.86 1.20
CA ARG A 46 -24.67 1.17 1.84
C ARG A 46 -25.64 2.10 2.58
N ARG A 47 -25.26 3.35 2.85
CA ARG A 47 -26.13 4.35 3.49
C ARG A 47 -26.94 5.10 2.45
N LYS A 48 -26.29 5.53 1.36
CA LYS A 48 -26.95 6.26 0.27
C LYS A 48 -27.52 5.36 -0.83
N LEU A 49 -27.26 4.06 -0.75
CA LEU A 49 -27.77 3.01 -1.65
C LEU A 49 -27.44 3.24 -3.13
N HIS A 50 -26.25 3.78 -3.42
CA HIS A 50 -25.78 3.96 -4.79
C HIS A 50 -24.28 3.72 -4.92
N TRP A 51 -23.81 3.63 -6.16
CA TRP A 51 -22.40 3.48 -6.49
C TRP A 51 -21.66 4.81 -6.39
N GLU A 52 -20.62 4.86 -5.56
CA GLU A 52 -19.70 6.00 -5.44
C GLU A 52 -18.45 5.72 -6.28
N GLY A 53 -18.31 6.44 -7.40
CA GLY A 53 -17.13 6.37 -8.27
C GLY A 53 -15.91 7.07 -7.64
N LEU A 54 -14.73 6.47 -7.80
CA LEU A 54 -13.44 7.09 -7.51
C LEU A 54 -12.72 7.48 -8.79
N GLU A 55 -12.35 8.75 -8.87
CA GLU A 55 -11.58 9.30 -9.98
C GLU A 55 -10.16 9.62 -9.55
N ARG A 56 -9.21 9.52 -10.49
CA ARG A 56 -7.82 9.99 -10.35
C ARG A 56 -7.14 9.54 -9.05
N THR A 57 -7.36 8.30 -8.67
CA THR A 57 -6.84 7.71 -7.43
C THR A 57 -5.93 6.52 -7.74
N VAL A 58 -4.75 6.52 -7.13
CA VAL A 58 -3.74 5.48 -7.25
C VAL A 58 -3.57 4.82 -5.88
N LEU A 59 -3.59 3.49 -5.85
CA LEU A 59 -3.21 2.74 -4.66
C LEU A 59 -1.71 2.46 -4.68
N CYS A 60 -1.02 2.82 -3.60
CA CYS A 60 0.35 2.43 -3.34
C CYS A 60 0.36 1.53 -2.11
N LEU A 61 0.94 0.33 -2.23
CA LEU A 61 0.82 -0.73 -1.25
C LEU A 61 2.21 -1.15 -0.78
N ALA A 62 2.39 -1.21 0.54
CA ALA A 62 3.55 -1.80 1.18
C ALA A 62 3.13 -3.08 1.92
N ALA A 63 4.05 -4.05 1.91
CA ALA A 63 3.91 -5.31 2.60
C ALA A 63 5.28 -5.74 3.11
N PRO A 64 5.35 -6.35 4.32
CA PRO A 64 6.59 -6.93 4.81
C PRO A 64 7.06 -8.10 3.93
N PRO A 65 8.36 -8.43 3.96
CA PRO A 65 8.88 -9.59 3.25
C PRO A 65 8.14 -10.89 3.63
N PRO A 66 8.00 -11.84 2.68
CA PRO A 66 7.29 -13.10 2.90
C PRO A 66 7.84 -13.95 4.07
N SER A 67 9.11 -13.75 4.45
CA SER A 67 9.81 -14.49 5.50
C SER A 67 9.29 -14.24 6.93
N SER A 68 8.46 -13.23 7.14
CA SER A 68 8.04 -12.79 8.49
C SER A 68 6.88 -13.59 9.12
N GLY A 69 6.51 -14.76 8.57
CA GLY A 69 5.34 -15.52 9.03
C GLY A 69 4.00 -14.81 8.78
N ARG A 70 4.02 -13.76 7.96
CA ARG A 70 2.84 -12.98 7.56
C ARG A 70 2.06 -13.72 6.47
N ARG A 71 0.79 -13.33 6.34
CA ARG A 71 -0.18 -14.02 5.47
C ARG A 71 0.00 -13.60 4.01
N SER A 72 -0.09 -14.58 3.12
CA SER A 72 -0.05 -14.35 1.68
C SER A 72 -1.25 -13.53 1.23
N LEU A 73 -1.03 -12.57 0.33
CA LEU A 73 -2.09 -11.80 -0.29
C LEU A 73 -2.81 -12.65 -1.35
N PRO A 74 -4.13 -12.52 -1.53
CA PRO A 74 -4.85 -13.25 -2.56
C PRO A 74 -4.31 -12.92 -3.97
N SER A 75 -4.07 -13.93 -4.82
CA SER A 75 -3.55 -13.71 -6.18
C SER A 75 -4.45 -12.82 -7.04
N ARG A 76 -5.77 -12.85 -6.80
CA ARG A 76 -6.75 -11.97 -7.45
C ARG A 76 -6.54 -10.48 -7.10
N PHE A 77 -5.96 -10.18 -5.94
CA PHE A 77 -5.65 -8.82 -5.52
C PHE A 77 -4.32 -8.39 -6.12
N THR A 78 -3.27 -9.20 -5.96
CA THR A 78 -1.92 -8.86 -6.45
C THR A 78 -1.83 -8.77 -7.97
N ARG A 79 -2.72 -9.44 -8.72
CA ARG A 79 -2.82 -9.32 -10.20
C ARG A 79 -3.02 -7.87 -10.68
N HIS A 80 -3.62 -7.00 -9.87
CA HIS A 80 -3.88 -5.60 -10.25
C HIS A 80 -2.71 -4.64 -9.94
N SER A 81 -1.61 -5.14 -9.38
CA SER A 81 -0.46 -4.34 -8.96
C SER A 81 0.84 -4.88 -9.54
N TYR A 82 1.82 -3.99 -9.75
CA TYR A 82 3.21 -4.38 -9.93
C TYR A 82 3.86 -4.55 -8.56
N SER A 83 4.42 -5.73 -8.31
CA SER A 83 5.15 -6.02 -7.08
C SER A 83 6.64 -5.78 -7.28
N LEU A 84 7.25 -5.00 -6.40
CA LEU A 84 8.69 -4.79 -6.33
C LEU A 84 9.19 -5.28 -4.98
N CYS A 85 10.27 -6.07 -4.99
CA CYS A 85 10.94 -6.51 -3.77
C CYS A 85 12.12 -5.57 -3.49
N LEU A 86 12.13 -4.97 -2.30
CA LEU A 86 13.26 -4.19 -1.80
C LEU A 86 14.16 -5.12 -0.98
N PHE A 87 15.46 -5.10 -1.29
CA PHE A 87 16.47 -5.82 -0.53
C PHE A 87 17.09 -4.91 0.51
N ASP A 88 17.69 -5.51 1.53
CA ASP A 88 18.45 -4.76 2.52
C ASP A 88 19.62 -4.02 1.83
N PRO A 89 19.90 -2.76 2.24
CA PRO A 89 21.01 -2.00 1.68
C PRO A 89 22.35 -2.65 2.02
N ASP A 90 23.32 -2.54 1.11
CA ASP A 90 24.68 -3.02 1.35
C ASP A 90 25.42 -2.14 2.37
N GLU A 91 26.48 -2.68 2.96
CA GLU A 91 27.23 -2.02 4.04
C GLU A 91 27.76 -0.65 3.63
N ILE A 92 28.21 -0.48 2.38
CA ILE A 92 28.73 0.80 1.89
C ILE A 92 27.60 1.83 1.82
N SER A 93 26.42 1.44 1.35
CA SER A 93 25.24 2.31 1.34
C SER A 93 24.80 2.71 2.75
N ILE A 94 24.80 1.77 3.69
CA ILE A 94 24.49 2.05 5.10
C ILE A 94 25.48 3.04 5.70
N GLN A 95 26.78 2.79 5.54
CA GLN A 95 27.84 3.68 6.04
C GLN A 95 27.69 5.09 5.46
N ARG A 96 27.44 5.21 4.14
CA ARG A 96 27.21 6.51 3.48
C ARG A 96 26.01 7.25 4.05
N LEU A 97 24.91 6.55 4.31
CA LEU A 97 23.70 7.15 4.87
C LEU A 97 23.98 7.77 6.25
N PHE A 98 24.62 7.02 7.14
CA PHE A 98 24.98 7.53 8.48
C PHE A 98 26.02 8.65 8.42
N MET A 99 27.05 8.52 7.59
CA MET A 99 28.09 9.55 7.44
C MET A 99 27.51 10.86 6.90
N THR A 100 26.56 10.81 5.97
CA THR A 100 25.90 12.02 5.43
C THR A 100 25.16 12.79 6.53
N ILE A 101 24.47 12.07 7.43
CA ILE A 101 23.77 12.68 8.57
C ILE A 101 24.79 13.32 9.54
N LEU A 102 25.87 12.61 9.87
CA LEU A 102 26.91 13.11 10.77
C LEU A 102 27.64 14.32 10.21
N GLN A 103 27.99 14.29 8.92
CA GLN A 103 28.65 15.39 8.24
C GLN A 103 27.78 16.65 8.28
N GLY A 104 26.50 16.54 7.93
CA GLY A 104 25.57 17.67 8.00
C GLY A 104 25.41 18.25 9.41
N PHE A 105 25.52 17.42 10.46
CA PHE A 105 25.52 17.89 11.84
C PHE A 105 26.78 18.70 12.16
N PHE A 106 27.97 18.19 11.85
CA PHE A 106 29.24 18.87 12.14
C PHE A 106 29.45 20.14 11.31
N ASP A 107 28.97 20.18 10.07
CA ASP A 107 29.06 21.37 9.21
C ASP A 107 28.11 22.50 9.64
N SER A 108 27.12 22.20 10.48
CA SER A 108 26.17 23.18 11.01
C SER A 108 26.61 23.84 12.34
N GLN A 109 27.77 23.44 12.87
CA GLN A 109 28.42 24.03 14.06
C GLN A 109 29.46 25.07 13.63
#